data_AF-A0A938AX84-F1
#
_entry.id   AF-A0A938AX84-F1
#
_cell.length_a   1.000
_cell.length_b   1.000
_cell.length_c   1.000
_cell.angle_alpha   90.00
_cell.angle_beta   90.00
_cell.angle_gamma   90.00
#
_symmetry.space_group_name_H-M   'P 1'
#
loop_
_entity.id
_entity.type
_entity.pdbx_description
1 polymer ?
#
loop_
_entity_poly.entity_id
_entity_poly.type
_entity_poly.pdbx_seq_one_letter_code
_entity_poly.pdbx_strand_id
1 'polypeptide(L)'
;MKLQWWYGALALALLLAVLSPLASSWPDGLERVAEDKGFAEKAVGTPYQFIPDYVVPGMRSNALATILAGVIGVLILFGIGYGLAKVLRSKNEA
;
A
#
# COMPACT_ATOMS: atom_id res chain seq x y z
N MET A 1 11.14 -27.10 -7.26
CA MET A 1 10.41 -26.33 -6.23
C MET A 1 9.04 -25.98 -6.81
N LYS A 2 7.92 -26.44 -6.24
CA LYS A 2 6.59 -26.05 -6.73
C LYS A 2 6.36 -24.59 -6.32
N LEU A 3 6.41 -23.67 -7.29
CA LEU A 3 6.13 -22.26 -7.05
C LEU A 3 4.66 -22.13 -6.67
N GLN A 4 4.40 -21.80 -5.41
CA GLN A 4 3.04 -21.57 -4.95
C GLN A 4 2.52 -20.25 -5.55
N TRP A 5 1.24 -20.21 -5.93
CA TRP A 5 0.63 -19.08 -6.64
C TRP A 5 0.80 -17.73 -5.92
N TRP A 6 0.86 -17.76 -4.58
CA TRP A 6 1.02 -16.57 -3.76
C TRP A 6 2.40 -15.91 -3.90
N TYR A 7 3.45 -16.64 -4.29
CA TYR A 7 4.74 -16.04 -4.66
C TYR A 7 4.60 -15.20 -5.94
N GLY A 8 3.83 -15.69 -6.90
CA GLY A 8 3.50 -14.94 -8.12
C GLY A 8 2.68 -13.68 -7.80
N ALA A 9 1.71 -13.80 -6.89
CA ALA A 9 0.93 -12.65 -6.43
C ALA A 9 1.79 -11.60 -5.70
N LEU A 10 2.75 -12.02 -4.85
CA LEU A 10 3.70 -11.12 -4.19
C LEU A 10 4.60 -10.41 -5.22
N ALA A 11 5.13 -11.14 -6.19
CA ALA A 11 5.95 -10.55 -7.25
C ALA A 11 5.18 -9.52 -8.08
N LEU A 12 3.91 -9.81 -8.42
CA LEU A 12 3.04 -8.87 -9.11
C LEU A 12 2.75 -7.63 -8.27
N ALA A 13 2.48 -7.79 -6.96
CA ALA A 13 2.24 -6.66 -6.07
C ALA A 13 3.47 -5.74 -5.96
N LEU A 14 4.67 -6.31 -5.86
CA LEU A 14 5.92 -5.56 -5.85
C LEU A 14 6.17 -4.84 -7.19
N LEU A 15 5.89 -5.50 -8.32
CA LEU A 15 5.98 -4.87 -9.64
C LEU A 15 5.04 -3.66 -9.72
N LEU A 16 3.79 -3.80 -9.29
CA LEU A 16 2.82 -2.69 -9.29
C LEU A 16 3.23 -1.56 -8.35
N ALA A 17 3.84 -1.86 -7.20
CA ALA A 17 4.38 -0.84 -6.31
C ALA A 17 5.50 -0.03 -6.99
N VAL A 18 6.37 -0.67 -7.77
CA VAL A 18 7.42 0.01 -8.56
C VAL A 18 6.84 0.85 -9.69
N LEU A 19 5.75 0.40 -10.32
CA LEU A 19 5.07 1.12 -11.40
C LEU A 19 4.12 2.22 -10.88
N SER A 20 3.91 2.32 -9.56
CA SER A 20 2.96 3.26 -8.95
C SER A 20 3.16 4.74 -9.32
N PRO A 21 4.36 5.27 -9.61
CA PRO A 21 4.51 6.66 -10.06
C PRO A 21 3.91 6.93 -11.44
N LEU A 22 3.55 5.89 -12.19
CA LEU A 22 2.84 6.01 -13.47
C LEU A 22 1.32 6.11 -13.29
N ALA A 23 0.82 6.08 -12.05
CA ALA A 23 -0.59 6.27 -11.77
C ALA A 23 -1.06 7.67 -12.23
N SER A 24 -2.33 7.75 -12.58
CA SER A 24 -2.98 8.99 -13.01
C SER A 24 -2.88 10.06 -11.92
N SER A 25 -2.60 11.30 -12.30
CA SER A 25 -2.62 12.46 -11.41
C SER A 25 -4.01 13.09 -11.24
N TRP A 26 -5.03 12.52 -11.88
CA TRP A 26 -6.41 12.99 -11.73
C TRP A 26 -7.02 12.50 -10.42
N PRO A 27 -7.95 13.27 -9.82
CA PRO A 27 -8.61 12.87 -8.58
C PRO A 27 -9.30 11.53 -8.77
N ASP A 28 -9.23 10.69 -7.75
CA ASP A 28 -9.98 9.44 -7.73
C ASP A 28 -11.49 9.71 -7.60
N GLY A 29 -12.31 8.66 -7.65
CA GLY A 29 -13.76 8.82 -7.58
C GLY A 29 -14.27 9.45 -6.28
N LEU A 30 -13.57 9.24 -5.16
CA LEU A 30 -13.94 9.82 -3.87
C LEU A 30 -13.56 11.30 -3.81
N GLU A 31 -12.33 11.62 -4.20
CA GLU A 31 -11.84 13.00 -4.27
C GLU A 31 -12.67 13.82 -5.26
N ARG A 32 -12.94 13.28 -6.44
CA ARG A 32 -13.74 13.96 -7.46
C ARG A 32 -15.14 14.30 -6.98
N VAL A 33 -15.80 13.37 -6.29
CA VAL A 33 -17.12 13.63 -5.69
C VAL A 33 -17.03 14.67 -4.59
N ALA A 34 -15.97 14.63 -3.77
CA ALA A 34 -15.75 15.60 -2.70
C ALA A 34 -15.52 17.03 -3.22
N GLU A 35 -14.75 17.16 -4.31
CA GLU A 35 -14.53 18.41 -5.03
C GLU A 35 -15.83 18.91 -5.68
N ASP A 36 -16.51 18.07 -6.45
CA ASP A 36 -17.74 18.42 -7.18
C ASP A 36 -18.88 18.86 -6.24
N LYS A 37 -18.90 18.34 -5.01
CA LYS A 37 -19.89 18.67 -3.98
C LYS A 37 -19.39 19.72 -2.99
N GLY A 38 -18.17 20.23 -3.14
CA GLY A 38 -17.61 21.30 -2.31
C GLY A 38 -17.40 20.93 -0.84
N PHE A 39 -17.11 19.66 -0.53
CA PHE A 39 -16.81 19.22 0.84
C PHE A 39 -15.40 18.66 1.04
N ALA A 40 -14.53 18.71 0.03
CA ALA A 40 -13.13 18.28 0.14
C ALA A 40 -12.40 18.92 1.35
N GLU A 41 -12.63 20.21 1.62
CA GLU A 41 -12.04 20.94 2.76
C GLU A 41 -12.50 20.44 4.14
N LYS A 42 -13.59 19.66 4.20
CA LYS A 42 -14.08 19.07 5.46
C LYS A 42 -13.34 17.78 5.82
N ALA A 43 -12.40 17.32 4.99
CA ALA A 43 -11.57 16.17 5.29
C ALA A 43 -10.80 16.40 6.61
N VAL A 44 -11.02 15.53 7.58
CA VAL A 44 -10.33 15.56 8.87
C VAL A 44 -9.17 14.58 8.80
N GLY A 45 -7.96 15.05 9.12
CA GLY A 45 -6.78 14.18 9.19
C GLY A 45 -6.95 13.07 10.24
N THR A 46 -6.28 11.94 10.02
CA THR A 46 -6.25 10.86 11.02
C THR A 46 -5.39 11.26 12.22
N PRO A 47 -5.70 10.79 13.45
CA PRO A 47 -4.87 11.08 14.64
C PRO A 47 -3.43 10.58 14.51
N TYR A 48 -3.19 9.59 13.65
CA TYR A 48 -1.88 9.03 13.36
C TYR A 48 -1.65 9.00 11.85
N GLN A 49 -0.50 9.49 11.40
CA GLN A 49 -0.06 9.50 10.01
C GLN A 49 1.39 9.02 9.93
N PHE A 50 1.61 7.81 9.41
CA PHE A 50 2.97 7.24 9.30
C PHE A 50 3.70 7.73 8.05
N ILE A 51 3.03 7.67 6.89
CA ILE A 51 3.56 8.12 5.59
C ILE A 51 2.42 8.83 4.85
N PRO A 52 2.01 10.03 5.29
CA PRO A 52 0.93 10.76 4.61
C PRO A 52 1.33 11.02 3.16
N ASP A 53 0.37 10.85 2.26
CA ASP A 53 0.51 11.04 0.81
C ASP A 53 1.70 10.30 0.18
N TYR A 54 2.14 9.20 0.81
CA TYR A 54 3.31 8.42 0.41
C TYR A 54 4.62 9.22 0.35
N VAL A 55 4.72 10.31 1.14
CA VAL A 55 5.91 11.15 1.24
C VAL A 55 6.82 10.63 2.35
N VAL A 56 8.07 10.30 1.98
CA VAL A 56 9.09 9.81 2.91
C VAL A 56 10.04 10.97 3.28
N PRO A 57 10.17 11.32 4.58
CA PRO A 57 11.06 12.39 5.03
C PRO A 57 12.51 12.17 4.57
N GLY A 58 13.15 13.23 4.07
CA GLY A 58 14.54 13.18 3.59
C GLY A 58 14.69 12.70 2.14
N MET A 59 13.60 12.37 1.45
CA MET A 59 13.64 11.99 0.04
C MET A 59 13.34 13.17 -0.88
N ARG A 60 14.22 13.40 -1.87
CA ARG A 60 14.06 14.50 -2.84
C ARG A 60 13.17 14.16 -4.03
N SER A 61 12.99 12.87 -4.31
CA SER A 61 12.21 12.38 -5.46
C SER A 61 10.88 11.80 -4.98
N ASN A 62 9.78 12.44 -5.37
CA ASN A 62 8.43 11.98 -5.05
C ASN A 62 8.18 10.57 -5.58
N ALA A 63 8.65 10.27 -6.79
CA ALA A 63 8.50 8.94 -7.39
C ALA A 63 9.18 7.84 -6.57
N LEU A 64 10.40 8.10 -6.07
CA LEU A 64 11.09 7.14 -5.21
C LEU A 64 10.39 6.99 -3.86
N ALA A 65 9.81 8.07 -3.33
CA ALA A 65 9.09 8.04 -2.06
C ALA A 65 7.84 7.17 -2.16
N THR A 66 7.05 7.35 -3.23
CA THR A 66 5.86 6.54 -3.52
C THR A 66 6.20 5.07 -3.69
N ILE A 67 7.25 4.74 -4.46
CA ILE A 67 7.70 3.36 -4.65
C ILE A 67 8.09 2.73 -3.32
N LEU A 68 8.89 3.43 -2.50
CA LEU A 68 9.36 2.89 -1.23
C LEU A 68 8.21 2.70 -0.24
N ALA A 69 7.30 3.66 -0.14
CA ALA A 69 6.12 3.53 0.70
C ALA A 69 5.24 2.33 0.26
N GLY A 70 5.04 2.15 -1.05
CA GLY A 70 4.32 1.00 -1.61
C GLY A 70 5.00 -0.34 -1.31
N VAL A 71 6.31 -0.45 -1.54
CA VAL A 71 7.08 -1.67 -1.25
C VAL A 71 7.04 -2.02 0.24
N ILE A 72 7.24 -1.04 1.11
CA ILE A 72 7.17 -1.24 2.57
C ILE A 72 5.78 -1.74 2.96
N GLY A 73 4.72 -1.12 2.45
CA GLY A 73 3.33 -1.55 2.72
C GLY A 73 3.06 -3.00 2.28
N VAL A 74 3.50 -3.38 1.08
CA VAL A 74 3.35 -4.75 0.57
C VAL A 74 4.08 -5.76 1.48
N LEU A 75 5.32 -5.46 1.87
CA LEU A 75 6.11 -6.36 2.72
C LEU A 75 5.52 -6.51 4.12
N ILE A 76 5.03 -5.42 4.73
CA ILE A 76 4.38 -5.45 6.04
C ILE A 76 3.11 -6.30 5.97
N LEU A 77 2.21 -6.02 5.01
CA LEU A 77 0.94 -6.73 4.90
C LEU A 77 1.16 -8.22 4.61
N PHE A 78 2.08 -8.53 3.70
CA PHE A 78 2.44 -9.91 3.37
C PHE A 78 3.04 -10.63 4.59
N GLY A 79 3.94 -9.98 5.33
CA GLY A 79 4.56 -10.53 6.53
C GLY A 79 3.54 -10.83 7.63
N ILE A 80 2.59 -9.92 7.87
CA ILE A 80 1.50 -10.12 8.84
C ILE A 80 0.61 -11.28 8.41
N GLY A 81 0.14 -11.28 7.15
CA GLY A 81 -0.74 -12.32 6.63
C GLY A 81 -0.09 -13.71 6.65
N TYR A 82 1.16 -13.80 6.21
CA TYR A 82 1.94 -15.04 6.24
C TYR A 82 2.19 -15.52 7.68
N GLY A 83 2.57 -14.61 8.58
CA GLY A 83 2.77 -14.90 10.00
C GLY A 83 1.50 -15.44 10.65
N LEU A 84 0.36 -14.79 10.41
CA LEU A 84 -0.94 -15.23 10.91
C LEU A 84 -1.31 -16.61 10.36
N ALA A 85 -1.14 -16.84 9.06
CA ALA A 85 -1.40 -18.15 8.44
C ALA A 85 -0.53 -19.26 9.05
N LYS A 86 0.74 -18.97 9.35
CA LYS A 86 1.66 -19.90 10.01
C LYS A 86 1.21 -20.25 11.43
N VAL A 87 0.82 -19.25 12.22
CA VAL A 87 0.32 -19.45 13.60
C VAL A 87 -0.99 -20.23 13.60
N LEU A 88 -1.93 -19.90 12.71
CA LEU A 88 -3.20 -20.62 12.62
C LEU A 88 -3.03 -22.06 12.16
N ARG A 89 -2.10 -22.33 11.23
CA ARG A 89 -1.77 -23.69 10.82
C ARG A 89 -1.20 -24.51 11.98
N SER A 90 -0.30 -23.94 12.79
CA SER A 90 0.31 -24.69 13.90
C SER A 90 -0.70 -25.06 14.99
N LYS A 91 -1.82 -24.32 15.12
CA LYS A 91 -2.92 -24.64 16.06
C LYS A 91 -3.83 -25.77 15.58
N ASN A 92 -3.83 -26.11 14.29
CA ASN A 92 -4.59 -27.26 13.75
C ASN A 92 -3.80 -28.56 13.81
N GLU A 93 -2.48 -28.49 14.03
CA GLU A 93 -1.60 -29.66 14.17
C GLU A 93 -1.33 -30.02 15.66
N ALA A 94 -1.94 -29.29 16.60
CA ALA A 94 -1.89 -29.50 18.05
C ALA A 94 -3.27 -29.85 18.59
#